data_AF-A0A3S2TRS6-F1
#
_entry.id   AF-A0A3S2TRS6-F1
#
_cell.length_a   1.000
_cell.length_b   1.000
_cell.length_c   1.000
_cell.angle_alpha   90.00
_cell.angle_beta   90.00
_cell.angle_gamma   90.00
#
_symmetry.space_group_name_H-M   'P 1'
#
loop_
_entity.id
_entity.type
_entity.pdbx_description
1 polymer ?
#
loop_
_entity_poly.entity_id
_entity_poly.type
_entity_poly.pdbx_seq_one_letter_code
_entity_poly.pdbx_strand_id
1 'polypeptide(L)'
;MKRLLAGLAMLLHTALALAVSPYIAGERRPAAPVAEQMAPLAQRLQAEGFTVVGRHLPPRLAGHGSLIVTDPALLLAIGTAGGAAIAGAGIRVGVRADGSVSYMNPDYWYRAYLQQGFGAAQPAVRDAAQRLARALGAGAPFGGDVPEADLPEYRYMFGMERIDSGKNVLQRHASFDDALRAVQANLGKGLGQTAKVYEVVLPERQLAVFGVALNDAEQGEGWWAGTIGADHEAALPYEIFIVGGEVRAFYARYRIALAWPALGMGQFMRIMQAPEAIHATMQRLAGNP
;
A
#
# COMPACT_ATOMS: atom_id res chain seq x y z
N MET A 1 -54.11 -2.62 -13.74
CA MET A 1 -52.93 -2.18 -14.53
C MET A 1 -52.09 -1.11 -13.83
N LYS A 2 -52.68 -0.05 -13.23
CA LYS A 2 -51.91 1.00 -12.52
C LYS A 2 -51.17 0.56 -11.24
N ARG A 3 -51.61 -0.53 -10.58
CA ARG A 3 -50.92 -1.10 -9.39
C ARG A 3 -49.81 -2.10 -9.73
N LEU A 4 -49.77 -2.63 -10.96
CA LEU A 4 -48.70 -3.51 -11.43
C LEU A 4 -47.49 -2.74 -12.00
N LEU A 5 -47.71 -1.50 -12.46
CA LEU A 5 -46.65 -0.59 -12.91
C LEU A 5 -45.89 0.08 -11.76
N ALA A 6 -46.51 0.22 -10.57
CA ALA A 6 -45.85 0.77 -9.39
C ALA A 6 -44.89 -0.23 -8.71
N GLY A 7 -45.12 -1.54 -8.85
CA GLY A 7 -44.24 -2.58 -8.33
C GLY A 7 -43.01 -2.86 -9.19
N LEU A 8 -43.07 -2.56 -10.50
CA LEU A 8 -41.96 -2.78 -11.42
C LEU A 8 -40.96 -1.60 -11.44
N ALA A 9 -41.37 -0.41 -10.98
CA ALA A 9 -40.50 0.76 -10.87
C ALA A 9 -39.59 0.76 -9.62
N MET A 10 -39.82 -0.13 -8.65
CA MET A 10 -38.96 -0.29 -7.46
C MET A 10 -37.91 -1.42 -7.60
N LEU A 11 -37.85 -2.12 -8.74
CA LEU A 11 -36.85 -3.17 -9.01
C LEU A 11 -35.66 -2.68 -9.85
N LEU A 12 -35.58 -1.38 -10.11
CA LEU A 12 -34.47 -0.76 -10.82
C LEU A 12 -33.76 0.18 -9.84
N HIS A 13 -32.49 -0.15 -9.54
CA HIS A 13 -31.49 0.67 -8.82
C HIS A 13 -31.44 0.51 -7.30
N THR A 14 -30.84 -0.58 -6.83
CA THR A 14 -29.68 -0.49 -5.94
C THR A 14 -28.86 -1.77 -6.10
N ALA A 15 -28.01 -1.82 -7.12
CA ALA A 15 -26.70 -2.40 -6.84
C ALA A 15 -26.11 -1.45 -5.79
N LEU A 16 -26.24 -1.76 -4.50
CA LEU A 16 -25.36 -1.16 -3.52
C LEU A 16 -23.96 -1.52 -4.01
N ALA A 17 -23.27 -0.56 -4.61
CA ALA A 17 -21.86 -0.68 -4.82
C ALA A 17 -21.29 -0.77 -3.40
N LEU A 18 -20.96 -1.99 -2.98
CA LEU A 18 -20.35 -2.23 -1.69
C LEU A 18 -19.06 -1.44 -1.71
N ALA A 19 -19.02 -0.35 -0.95
CA ALA A 19 -17.83 0.45 -0.80
C ALA A 19 -16.97 -0.19 0.28
N VAL A 20 -15.67 -0.27 0.02
CA VAL A 20 -14.73 -0.95 0.91
C VAL A 20 -13.68 0.05 1.36
N SER A 21 -13.34 0.00 2.64
CA SER A 21 -12.32 0.85 3.23
C SER A 21 -10.92 0.26 3.13
N PRO A 22 -9.86 1.10 3.03
CA PRO A 22 -8.48 0.64 2.88
C PRO A 22 -7.89 -0.03 4.11
N TYR A 23 -8.44 0.20 5.31
CA TYR A 23 -7.86 -0.32 6.55
C TYR A 23 -8.92 -0.85 7.50
N ILE A 24 -8.50 -1.75 8.37
CA ILE A 24 -9.28 -2.30 9.49
C ILE A 24 -8.55 -1.97 10.79
N ALA A 25 -9.29 -1.48 11.79
CA ALA A 25 -8.76 -1.32 13.14
C ALA A 25 -8.54 -2.69 13.80
N GLY A 26 -7.41 -2.87 14.46
CA GLY A 26 -7.12 -4.06 15.27
C GLY A 26 -7.58 -3.91 16.72
N GLU A 27 -7.32 -4.94 17.51
CA GLU A 27 -7.43 -4.97 18.96
C GLU A 27 -6.45 -3.95 19.57
N ARG A 28 -6.99 -3.03 20.37
CA ARG A 28 -6.19 -2.03 21.06
C ARG A 28 -5.31 -2.70 22.12
N ARG A 29 -4.06 -2.25 22.21
CA ARG A 29 -3.04 -2.70 23.16
C ARG A 29 -2.86 -1.67 24.28
N PRO A 30 -2.21 -2.03 25.40
CA PRO A 30 -1.70 -1.04 26.34
C PRO A 30 -0.71 -0.09 25.64
N ALA A 31 -0.71 1.18 26.02
CA ALA A 31 0.23 2.16 25.51
C ALA A 31 1.68 1.77 25.89
N ALA A 32 2.58 1.83 24.92
CA ALA A 32 3.99 1.50 25.04
C ALA A 32 4.77 2.07 23.85
N PRO A 33 6.11 2.23 23.93
CA PRO A 33 6.90 2.61 22.77
C PRO A 33 6.63 1.70 21.56
N VAL A 34 6.51 2.29 20.36
CA VAL A 34 6.13 1.56 19.13
C VAL A 34 7.01 0.32 18.89
N ALA A 35 8.32 0.48 19.07
CA ALA A 35 9.29 -0.60 18.87
C ALA A 35 9.03 -1.82 19.78
N GLU A 36 8.60 -1.58 21.02
CA GLU A 36 8.29 -2.64 21.99
C GLU A 36 7.00 -3.40 21.63
N GLN A 37 6.03 -2.70 21.04
CA GLN A 37 4.77 -3.29 20.60
C GLN A 37 4.92 -4.17 19.34
N MET A 38 5.89 -3.87 18.47
CA MET A 38 6.06 -4.57 17.19
C MET A 38 6.45 -6.04 17.35
N ALA A 39 7.25 -6.41 18.36
CA ALA A 39 7.72 -7.79 18.50
C ALA A 39 6.59 -8.79 18.85
N PRO A 40 5.70 -8.52 19.83
CA PRO A 40 4.53 -9.38 20.07
C PRO A 40 3.57 -9.46 18.87
N LEU A 41 3.36 -8.37 18.15
CA LEU A 41 2.51 -8.35 16.95
C LEU A 41 3.10 -9.20 15.83
N ALA A 42 4.42 -9.11 15.62
CA ALA A 42 5.16 -9.97 14.70
C ALA A 42 4.97 -11.45 15.03
N GLN A 43 5.09 -11.84 16.30
CA GLN A 43 4.90 -13.23 16.73
C GLN A 43 3.48 -13.74 16.46
N ARG A 44 2.45 -12.93 16.72
CA ARG A 44 1.05 -13.27 16.42
C ARG A 44 0.83 -13.49 14.92
N LEU A 45 1.39 -12.63 14.07
CA LEU A 45 1.30 -12.76 12.61
C LEU A 45 2.06 -14.00 12.10
N GLN A 46 3.24 -14.27 12.65
CA GLN A 46 4.01 -15.47 12.30
C GLN A 46 3.28 -16.76 12.69
N ALA A 47 2.56 -16.77 13.82
CA ALA A 47 1.73 -17.90 14.23
C ALA A 47 0.57 -18.17 13.25
N GLU A 48 0.09 -17.14 12.54
CA GLU A 48 -0.87 -17.25 11.44
C GLU A 48 -0.18 -17.40 10.06
N GLY A 49 1.10 -17.77 10.02
CA GLY A 49 1.80 -18.13 8.78
C GLY A 49 2.28 -16.95 7.92
N PHE A 50 2.24 -15.71 8.42
CA PHE A 50 2.85 -14.57 7.73
C PHE A 50 4.37 -14.52 7.96
N THR A 51 5.12 -14.01 6.98
CA THR A 51 6.56 -13.74 7.14
C THR A 51 6.79 -12.27 7.41
N VAL A 52 7.47 -11.91 8.49
CA VAL A 52 7.86 -10.53 8.77
C VAL A 52 9.08 -10.17 7.92
N VAL A 53 8.97 -9.12 7.10
CA VAL A 53 10.03 -8.71 6.14
C VAL A 53 10.56 -7.30 6.39
N GLY A 54 9.90 -6.51 7.25
CA GLY A 54 10.39 -5.17 7.56
C GLY A 54 9.68 -4.52 8.73
N ARG A 55 10.32 -3.47 9.25
CA ARG A 55 9.79 -2.58 10.28
C ARG A 55 10.11 -1.16 9.86
N HIS A 56 9.15 -0.27 10.02
CA HIS A 56 9.26 1.13 9.65
C HIS A 56 8.93 2.02 10.84
N LEU A 57 9.87 2.89 11.19
CA LEU A 57 9.75 3.89 12.24
C LEU A 57 10.06 5.26 11.60
N PRO A 58 9.09 5.93 10.98
CA PRO A 58 9.31 7.19 10.30
C PRO A 58 9.81 8.25 11.29
N PRO A 59 11.02 8.83 11.14
CA PRO A 59 11.66 9.65 12.17
C PRO A 59 10.88 10.88 12.65
N ARG A 60 10.00 11.41 11.80
CA ARG A 60 9.17 12.60 12.10
C ARG A 60 7.69 12.29 12.29
N LEU A 61 7.33 11.02 12.48
CA LEU A 61 6.02 10.58 12.93
C LEU A 61 6.18 9.87 14.27
N ALA A 62 6.61 10.63 15.28
CA ALA A 62 6.89 10.08 16.60
C ALA A 62 5.65 9.38 17.17
N GLY A 63 5.84 8.15 17.66
CA GLY A 63 4.73 7.34 18.16
C GLY A 63 3.92 6.62 17.08
N HIS A 64 4.35 6.65 15.82
CA HIS A 64 3.78 5.87 14.71
C HIS A 64 4.84 4.92 14.12
N GLY A 65 4.40 3.79 13.60
CA GLY A 65 5.24 2.88 12.83
C GLY A 65 4.42 1.83 12.10
N SER A 66 5.09 1.07 11.23
CA SER A 66 4.47 -0.06 10.55
C SER A 66 5.35 -1.30 10.57
N LEU A 67 4.71 -2.46 10.71
CA LEU A 67 5.30 -3.78 10.53
C LEU A 67 4.87 -4.28 9.15
N ILE A 68 5.82 -4.79 8.36
CA ILE A 68 5.54 -5.28 7.01
C ILE A 68 5.67 -6.80 7.03
N VAL A 69 4.63 -7.46 6.56
CA VAL A 69 4.57 -8.92 6.42
C VAL A 69 4.22 -9.35 5.00
N THR A 70 4.57 -10.57 4.64
CA THR A 70 4.17 -11.21 3.38
C THR A 70 3.38 -12.48 3.65
N ASP A 71 2.62 -12.89 2.64
CA ASP A 71 1.85 -14.13 2.65
C ASP A 71 2.18 -14.99 1.42
N PRO A 72 2.51 -16.28 1.56
CA PRO A 72 2.93 -17.11 0.43
C PRO A 72 1.86 -17.28 -0.65
N ALA A 73 0.57 -17.40 -0.30
CA ALA A 73 -0.49 -17.56 -1.29
C ALA A 73 -0.73 -16.27 -2.07
N LEU A 74 -0.66 -15.12 -1.39
CA LEU A 74 -0.72 -13.81 -2.05
C LEU A 74 0.52 -13.54 -2.91
N LEU A 75 1.73 -13.92 -2.47
CA LEU A 75 2.93 -13.82 -3.31
C LEU A 75 2.82 -14.66 -4.58
N LEU A 76 2.22 -15.85 -4.51
CA LEU A 76 1.96 -16.67 -5.69
C LEU A 76 0.95 -15.99 -6.64
N ALA A 77 -0.15 -15.44 -6.10
CA ALA A 77 -1.13 -14.72 -6.89
C ALA A 77 -0.52 -13.48 -7.57
N ILE A 78 0.29 -12.72 -6.84
CA ILE A 78 1.05 -11.56 -7.33
C ILE A 78 2.03 -11.96 -8.42
N GLY A 79 2.80 -13.04 -8.21
CA GLY A 79 3.74 -13.55 -9.22
C GLY A 79 3.05 -14.06 -10.49
N THR A 80 1.82 -14.56 -10.36
CA THR A 80 0.98 -14.99 -11.49
C THR A 80 0.41 -13.80 -12.25
N ALA A 81 -0.06 -12.76 -11.54
CA ALA A 81 -0.56 -11.53 -12.14
C ALA A 81 0.55 -10.73 -12.84
N GLY A 82 1.75 -10.71 -12.25
CA GLY A 82 2.90 -9.98 -12.77
C GLY A 82 2.77 -8.46 -12.68
N GLY A 83 3.69 -7.75 -13.32
CA GLY A 83 3.62 -6.30 -13.47
C GLY A 83 3.57 -5.54 -12.13
N ALA A 84 2.69 -4.54 -12.06
CA ALA A 84 2.55 -3.65 -10.91
C ALA A 84 1.98 -4.33 -9.65
N ALA A 85 1.43 -5.55 -9.76
CA ALA A 85 0.90 -6.30 -8.62
C ALA A 85 1.95 -6.53 -7.52
N ILE A 86 3.24 -6.57 -7.89
CA ILE A 86 4.34 -6.73 -6.93
C ILE A 86 4.36 -5.65 -5.84
N ALA A 87 3.81 -4.47 -6.10
CA ALA A 87 3.66 -3.42 -5.09
C ALA A 87 2.80 -3.86 -3.89
N GLY A 88 1.89 -4.82 -4.08
CA GLY A 88 1.05 -5.40 -3.03
C GLY A 88 1.70 -6.52 -2.22
N ALA A 89 2.98 -6.83 -2.43
CA ALA A 89 3.64 -7.95 -1.73
C ALA A 89 3.76 -7.72 -0.22
N GLY A 90 3.99 -6.46 0.19
CA GLY A 90 4.08 -6.07 1.59
C GLY A 90 2.72 -5.69 2.16
N ILE A 91 2.18 -6.52 3.05
CA ILE A 91 1.02 -6.21 3.88
C ILE A 91 1.51 -5.39 5.08
N ARG A 92 0.94 -4.21 5.26
CA ARG A 92 1.33 -3.27 6.32
C ARG A 92 0.38 -3.35 7.50
N VAL A 93 0.97 -3.37 8.68
CA VAL A 93 0.30 -3.32 9.98
C VAL A 93 0.78 -2.07 10.71
N GLY A 94 -0.12 -1.11 10.91
CA GLY A 94 0.14 0.13 11.64
C GLY A 94 0.17 -0.10 13.15
N VAL A 95 1.09 0.57 13.83
CA VAL A 95 1.30 0.48 15.29
C VAL A 95 1.53 1.88 15.84
N ARG A 96 0.78 2.23 16.89
CA ARG A 96 0.90 3.53 17.56
C ARG A 96 1.28 3.39 19.03
N ALA A 97 2.00 4.37 19.55
CA ALA A 97 2.45 4.39 20.94
C ALA A 97 1.29 4.39 21.96
N ASP A 98 0.11 4.87 21.55
CA ASP A 98 -1.11 4.86 22.36
C ASP A 98 -1.79 3.48 22.43
N GLY A 99 -1.20 2.47 21.77
CA GLY A 99 -1.67 1.10 21.72
C GLY A 99 -2.61 0.79 20.55
N SER A 100 -2.90 1.76 19.68
CA SER A 100 -3.72 1.49 18.50
C SER A 100 -2.96 0.63 17.49
N VAL A 101 -3.68 -0.35 16.93
CA VAL A 101 -3.19 -1.23 15.87
C VAL A 101 -4.16 -1.11 14.69
N SER A 102 -3.64 -1.12 13.47
CA SER A 102 -4.43 -1.13 12.24
C SER A 102 -3.72 -1.97 11.19
N TYR A 103 -4.41 -2.39 10.14
CA TYR A 103 -3.78 -3.11 9.03
C TYR A 103 -4.47 -2.84 7.70
N MET A 104 -3.71 -3.00 6.61
CA MET A 104 -4.24 -2.99 5.24
C MET A 104 -5.40 -3.98 5.11
N ASN A 105 -6.56 -3.51 4.68
CA ASN A 105 -7.69 -4.38 4.33
C ASN A 105 -7.36 -5.13 3.02
N PRO A 106 -7.14 -6.47 3.05
CA PRO A 106 -6.75 -7.19 1.85
C PRO A 106 -7.78 -7.08 0.72
N ASP A 107 -9.08 -7.02 1.03
CA ASP A 107 -10.12 -6.92 0.00
C ASP A 107 -10.00 -5.61 -0.80
N TYR A 108 -9.70 -4.49 -0.14
CA TYR A 108 -9.49 -3.20 -0.78
C TYR A 108 -8.24 -3.20 -1.68
N TRP A 109 -7.10 -3.50 -1.07
CA TRP A 109 -5.79 -3.30 -1.71
C TRP A 109 -5.56 -4.28 -2.86
N TYR A 110 -5.99 -5.53 -2.72
CA TYR A 110 -5.80 -6.52 -3.77
C TYR A 110 -6.77 -6.36 -4.94
N ARG A 111 -7.95 -5.74 -4.76
CA ARG A 111 -8.78 -5.34 -5.91
C ARG A 111 -8.08 -4.29 -6.76
N ALA A 112 -7.44 -3.30 -6.12
CA ALA A 112 -6.68 -2.26 -6.83
C ALA A 112 -5.42 -2.83 -7.50
N TYR A 113 -4.66 -3.69 -6.80
CA TYR A 113 -3.36 -4.17 -7.28
C TYR A 113 -3.43 -5.35 -8.24
N LEU A 114 -4.41 -6.26 -8.08
CA LEU A 114 -4.57 -7.42 -8.97
C LEU A 114 -5.54 -7.14 -10.11
N GLN A 115 -6.36 -6.10 -10.01
CA GLN A 115 -7.31 -5.68 -11.04
C GLN A 115 -8.16 -6.87 -11.55
N GLN A 116 -8.10 -7.17 -12.84
CA GLN A 116 -8.81 -8.30 -13.46
C GLN A 116 -8.37 -9.67 -12.89
N GLY A 117 -7.15 -9.76 -12.35
CA GLY A 117 -6.63 -10.96 -11.68
C GLY A 117 -7.20 -11.18 -10.27
N PHE A 118 -7.92 -10.22 -9.69
CA PHE A 118 -8.45 -10.34 -8.33
C PHE A 118 -9.41 -11.53 -8.16
N GLY A 119 -10.25 -11.82 -9.16
CA GLY A 119 -11.21 -12.91 -9.09
C GLY A 119 -10.55 -14.27 -8.83
N ALA A 120 -9.39 -14.53 -9.44
CA ALA A 120 -8.63 -15.76 -9.23
C ALA A 120 -7.92 -15.79 -7.86
N ALA A 121 -7.53 -14.63 -7.34
CA ALA A 121 -6.84 -14.50 -6.06
C ALA A 121 -7.79 -14.39 -4.85
N GLN A 122 -9.09 -14.21 -5.07
CA GLN A 122 -10.07 -13.93 -4.02
C GLN A 122 -10.06 -14.95 -2.87
N PRO A 123 -9.90 -16.28 -3.09
CA PRO A 123 -9.76 -17.23 -1.99
C PRO A 123 -8.55 -16.95 -1.09
N ALA A 124 -7.39 -16.65 -1.68
CA ALA A 124 -6.16 -16.32 -0.93
C ALA A 124 -6.30 -14.99 -0.19
N VAL A 125 -6.94 -13.98 -0.82
CA VAL A 125 -7.23 -12.68 -0.18
C VAL A 125 -8.13 -12.85 1.03
N ARG A 126 -9.20 -13.65 0.92
CA ARG A 126 -10.14 -13.91 2.03
C ARG A 126 -9.45 -14.66 3.17
N ASP A 127 -8.65 -15.68 2.86
CA ASP A 127 -7.90 -16.42 3.87
C ASP A 127 -6.89 -15.54 4.61
N ALA A 128 -6.11 -14.72 3.89
CA ALA A 128 -5.19 -13.76 4.50
C ALA A 128 -5.93 -12.73 5.38
N ALA A 129 -7.09 -12.23 4.94
CA ALA A 129 -7.92 -11.32 5.75
C ALA A 129 -8.41 -11.98 7.05
N GLN A 130 -8.84 -13.24 7.00
CA GLN A 130 -9.24 -14.00 8.19
C GLN A 130 -8.06 -14.23 9.14
N ARG A 131 -6.87 -14.53 8.62
CA ARG A 131 -5.64 -14.70 9.41
C ARG A 131 -5.20 -13.40 10.07
N LEU A 132 -5.26 -12.28 9.36
CA LEU A 132 -5.03 -10.95 9.95
C LEU A 132 -6.03 -10.66 11.07
N ALA A 133 -7.32 -10.92 10.85
CA ALA A 133 -8.37 -10.73 11.86
C ALA A 133 -8.14 -11.60 13.11
N ARG A 134 -7.66 -12.83 12.97
CA ARG A 134 -7.31 -13.69 14.11
C ARG A 134 -6.08 -13.19 14.88
N ALA A 135 -5.03 -12.78 14.16
CA ALA A 135 -3.81 -12.29 14.80
C ALA A 135 -3.99 -10.92 15.49
N LEU A 136 -4.76 -10.03 14.87
CA LEU A 136 -4.79 -8.61 15.18
C LEU A 136 -6.16 -8.10 15.64
N GLY A 137 -7.23 -8.90 15.56
CA GLY A 137 -8.60 -8.45 15.77
C GLY A 137 -9.23 -7.87 14.50
N ALA A 138 -10.56 -7.74 14.47
CA ALA A 138 -11.33 -7.19 13.35
C ALA A 138 -12.29 -6.11 13.83
N GLY A 139 -11.75 -4.91 14.06
CA GLY A 139 -12.49 -3.72 14.46
C GLY A 139 -13.11 -2.98 13.27
N ALA A 140 -13.45 -1.71 13.49
CA ALA A 140 -14.13 -0.90 12.49
C ALA A 140 -13.23 -0.64 11.26
N PRO A 141 -13.80 -0.71 10.03
CA PRO A 141 -13.12 -0.23 8.83
C PRO A 141 -12.96 1.29 8.87
N PHE A 142 -11.87 1.82 8.29
CA PHE A 142 -11.60 3.27 8.29
C PHE A 142 -10.70 3.71 7.11
N GLY A 143 -10.56 5.04 6.97
CA GLY A 143 -9.74 5.71 5.95
C GLY A 143 -10.51 6.20 4.72
N GLY A 144 -11.84 6.16 4.80
CA GLY A 144 -12.74 6.37 3.67
C GLY A 144 -13.15 5.06 3.03
N ASP A 145 -13.76 5.13 1.86
CA ASP A 145 -14.18 3.96 1.11
C ASP A 145 -14.19 4.25 -0.39
N VAL A 146 -14.11 3.18 -1.18
CA VAL A 146 -14.25 3.22 -2.64
C VAL A 146 -15.15 2.05 -3.04
N PRO A 147 -16.09 2.25 -3.98
CA PRO A 147 -16.85 1.16 -4.58
C PRO A 147 -15.94 0.02 -5.05
N GLU A 148 -16.28 -1.22 -4.71
CA GLU A 148 -15.50 -2.41 -5.10
C GLU A 148 -15.20 -2.47 -6.61
N ALA A 149 -16.17 -2.06 -7.43
CA ALA A 149 -16.08 -2.10 -8.89
C ALA A 149 -15.12 -1.03 -9.46
N ASP A 150 -14.85 0.04 -8.70
CA ASP A 150 -14.00 1.15 -9.15
C ASP A 150 -12.53 0.89 -8.82
N LEU A 151 -12.22 0.03 -7.85
CA LEU A 151 -10.86 -0.26 -7.40
C LEU A 151 -9.91 -0.76 -8.51
N PRO A 152 -10.29 -1.72 -9.39
CA PRO A 152 -9.43 -2.16 -10.50
C PRO A 152 -9.02 -1.04 -11.45
N GLU A 153 -9.81 0.02 -11.47
CA GLU A 153 -9.71 1.15 -12.39
C GLU A 153 -9.39 2.47 -11.69
N TYR A 154 -9.02 2.40 -10.41
CA TYR A 154 -8.94 3.55 -9.53
C TYR A 154 -8.00 4.64 -10.07
N ARG A 155 -8.47 5.89 -9.97
CA ARG A 155 -7.70 7.11 -10.13
C ARG A 155 -8.30 8.16 -9.22
N TYR A 156 -7.48 9.04 -8.67
CA TYR A 156 -7.96 10.08 -7.76
C TYR A 156 -8.94 11.04 -8.44
N MET A 157 -8.58 11.50 -9.64
CA MET A 157 -9.43 12.34 -10.47
C MET A 157 -9.35 11.95 -11.94
N PHE A 158 -10.35 12.36 -12.71
CA PHE A 158 -10.32 12.22 -14.16
C PHE A 158 -9.05 12.84 -14.75
N GLY A 159 -8.37 12.09 -15.63
CA GLY A 159 -7.11 12.50 -16.25
C GLY A 159 -5.86 12.33 -15.38
N MET A 160 -5.98 11.88 -14.13
CA MET A 160 -4.83 11.55 -13.28
C MET A 160 -4.35 10.11 -13.45
N GLU A 161 -3.19 9.84 -12.86
CA GLU A 161 -2.49 8.57 -12.95
C GLU A 161 -3.30 7.41 -12.35
N ARG A 162 -3.10 6.25 -12.96
CA ARG A 162 -3.59 4.92 -12.55
C ARG A 162 -2.40 4.02 -12.27
N ILE A 163 -2.68 2.81 -11.78
CA ILE A 163 -1.68 1.77 -11.56
C ILE A 163 -0.89 1.39 -12.83
N ASP A 164 -1.54 1.48 -13.99
CA ASP A 164 -1.02 1.15 -15.32
C ASP A 164 -0.41 2.37 -16.06
N SER A 165 -0.31 3.53 -15.40
CA SER A 165 0.23 4.74 -16.01
C SER A 165 1.69 4.56 -16.46
N GLY A 166 2.00 5.03 -17.68
CA GLY A 166 3.38 5.11 -18.17
C GLY A 166 4.27 6.02 -17.31
N LYS A 167 3.69 6.99 -16.59
CA LYS A 167 4.42 7.84 -15.63
C LYS A 167 4.94 7.07 -14.41
N ASN A 168 4.52 5.83 -14.22
CA ASN A 168 5.06 4.99 -13.17
C ASN A 168 6.45 4.44 -13.54
N VAL A 169 6.91 4.54 -14.80
CA VAL A 169 8.23 4.09 -15.23
C VAL A 169 9.27 5.17 -14.96
N LEU A 170 10.23 4.85 -14.10
CA LEU A 170 11.26 5.79 -13.64
C LEU A 170 12.55 5.65 -14.42
N GLN A 171 12.96 4.41 -14.67
CA GLN A 171 14.16 4.06 -15.43
C GLN A 171 14.07 2.67 -16.03
N ARG A 172 14.74 2.48 -17.18
CA ARG A 172 14.90 1.19 -17.85
C ARG A 172 16.36 0.75 -17.77
N HIS A 173 16.59 -0.47 -17.29
CA HIS A 173 17.90 -1.12 -17.26
C HIS A 173 17.97 -2.24 -18.29
N ALA A 174 19.17 -2.73 -18.57
CA ALA A 174 19.40 -3.79 -19.55
C ALA A 174 18.79 -5.15 -19.12
N SER A 175 18.73 -5.42 -17.82
CA SER A 175 18.17 -6.64 -17.26
C SER A 175 17.51 -6.41 -15.90
N PHE A 176 16.73 -7.40 -15.43
CA PHE A 176 16.21 -7.42 -14.06
C PHE A 176 17.32 -7.34 -13.02
N ASP A 177 18.40 -8.10 -13.21
CA ASP A 177 19.52 -8.11 -12.27
C ASP A 177 20.25 -6.75 -12.23
N ASP A 178 20.36 -6.06 -13.36
CA ASP A 178 20.92 -4.69 -13.41
C ASP A 178 20.05 -3.70 -12.65
N ALA A 179 18.73 -3.73 -12.89
CA ALA A 179 17.78 -2.90 -12.16
C ALA A 179 17.84 -3.18 -10.65
N LEU A 180 17.86 -4.46 -10.27
CA LEU A 180 17.90 -4.90 -8.87
C LEU A 180 19.15 -4.39 -8.17
N ARG A 181 20.33 -4.61 -8.78
CA ARG A 181 21.61 -4.12 -8.27
C ARG A 181 21.62 -2.59 -8.13
N ALA A 182 21.11 -1.87 -9.13
CA ALA A 182 21.09 -0.41 -9.11
C ALA A 182 20.26 0.13 -7.94
N VAL A 183 19.02 -0.37 -7.77
CA VAL A 183 18.13 0.07 -6.68
C VAL A 183 18.71 -0.30 -5.31
N GLN A 184 19.20 -1.53 -5.13
CA GLN A 184 19.83 -1.96 -3.88
C GLN A 184 21.05 -1.09 -3.52
N ALA A 185 21.92 -0.81 -4.49
CA ALA A 185 23.11 0.02 -4.29
C ALA A 185 22.74 1.46 -3.91
N ASN A 186 21.74 2.05 -4.56
CA ASN A 186 21.31 3.42 -4.27
C ASN A 186 20.61 3.54 -2.91
N LEU A 187 19.78 2.57 -2.54
CA LEU A 187 19.20 2.48 -1.19
C LEU A 187 20.30 2.27 -0.13
N GLY A 188 21.31 1.45 -0.40
CA GLY A 188 22.44 1.23 0.50
C GLY A 188 23.29 2.48 0.74
N LYS A 189 23.34 3.40 -0.21
CA LYS A 189 24.00 4.72 -0.08
C LYS A 189 23.12 5.76 0.64
N GLY A 190 21.86 5.45 0.93
CA GLY A 190 20.89 6.41 1.47
C GLY A 190 20.60 7.57 0.51
N LEU A 191 20.70 7.34 -0.81
CA LEU A 191 20.55 8.38 -1.82
C LEU A 191 19.20 9.09 -1.67
N GLY A 192 19.22 10.43 -1.67
CA GLY A 192 17.99 11.22 -1.45
C GLY A 192 17.43 11.14 -0.03
N GLN A 193 18.28 10.86 0.97
CA GLN A 193 17.87 10.67 2.37
C GLN A 193 16.86 9.54 2.54
N THR A 194 17.10 8.43 1.85
CA THR A 194 16.21 7.26 1.88
C THR A 194 16.80 6.14 2.71
N ALA A 195 15.96 5.19 3.12
CA ALA A 195 16.42 3.92 3.69
C ALA A 195 15.51 2.77 3.25
N LYS A 196 16.10 1.57 3.10
CA LYS A 196 15.35 0.35 2.82
C LYS A 196 14.61 -0.12 4.07
N VAL A 197 13.28 -0.28 3.97
CA VAL A 197 12.42 -0.82 5.02
C VAL A 197 12.24 -2.32 4.88
N TYR A 198 11.93 -2.76 3.66
CA TYR A 198 11.78 -4.17 3.32
C TYR A 198 12.14 -4.39 1.85
N GLU A 199 12.33 -5.65 1.50
CA GLU A 199 12.61 -6.11 0.14
C GLU A 199 11.92 -7.45 -0.08
N VAL A 200 11.23 -7.59 -1.20
CA VAL A 200 10.66 -8.86 -1.67
C VAL A 200 11.09 -9.05 -3.11
N VAL A 201 11.71 -10.19 -3.42
CA VAL A 201 12.22 -10.54 -4.75
C VAL A 201 11.59 -11.85 -5.19
N LEU A 202 10.97 -11.86 -6.38
CA LEU A 202 10.46 -13.04 -7.07
C LEU A 202 11.28 -13.22 -8.36
N PRO A 203 12.49 -13.80 -8.27
CA PRO A 203 13.46 -13.80 -9.37
C PRO A 203 12.94 -14.56 -10.59
N GLU A 204 12.27 -15.70 -10.39
CA GLU A 204 11.66 -16.49 -11.46
C GLU A 204 10.57 -15.74 -12.24
N ARG A 205 10.01 -14.68 -11.64
CA ARG A 205 9.01 -13.81 -12.26
C ARG A 205 9.61 -12.47 -12.73
N GLN A 206 10.90 -12.23 -12.46
CA GLN A 206 11.57 -10.94 -12.66
C GLN A 206 10.79 -9.78 -12.03
N LEU A 207 10.34 -9.99 -10.78
CA LEU A 207 9.65 -8.97 -10.00
C LEU A 207 10.42 -8.70 -8.71
N ALA A 208 10.49 -7.44 -8.30
CA ALA A 208 10.95 -7.07 -6.97
C ALA A 208 10.19 -5.84 -6.47
N VAL A 209 10.08 -5.68 -5.15
CA VAL A 209 9.58 -4.45 -4.52
C VAL A 209 10.38 -4.13 -3.28
N PHE A 210 10.57 -2.84 -3.06
CA PHE A 210 11.23 -2.27 -1.90
C PHE A 210 10.28 -1.28 -1.23
N GLY A 211 10.11 -1.44 0.08
CA GLY A 211 9.59 -0.34 0.91
C GLY A 211 10.70 0.65 1.19
N VAL A 212 10.44 1.93 0.94
CA VAL A 212 11.41 3.02 1.05
C VAL A 212 10.94 4.01 2.10
N ALA A 213 11.73 4.18 3.14
CA ALA A 213 11.58 5.31 4.07
C ALA A 213 12.07 6.58 3.37
N LEU A 214 11.25 7.63 3.39
CA LEU A 214 11.55 8.93 2.79
C LEU A 214 11.85 9.92 3.92
N ASN A 215 13.13 10.01 4.32
CA ASN A 215 13.50 10.68 5.57
C ASN A 215 13.78 12.19 5.43
N ASP A 216 13.82 12.73 4.22
CA ASP A 216 14.08 14.16 3.97
C ASP A 216 13.16 15.06 4.81
N ALA A 217 13.73 16.01 5.56
CA ALA A 217 13.06 16.92 6.51
C ALA A 217 11.78 17.59 5.97
N GLU A 218 11.87 18.11 4.75
CA GLU A 218 10.92 19.06 4.18
C GLU A 218 10.00 18.39 3.16
N GLN A 219 10.46 17.31 2.55
CA GLN A 219 9.80 16.65 1.41
C GLN A 219 9.47 15.18 1.67
N GLY A 220 9.98 14.61 2.75
CA GLY A 220 9.80 13.21 3.13
C GLY A 220 8.45 12.89 3.77
N GLU A 221 8.27 11.61 4.10
CA GLU A 221 7.00 11.06 4.59
C GLU A 221 6.53 11.65 5.92
N GLY A 222 7.47 12.04 6.78
CA GLY A 222 7.11 12.72 8.02
C GLY A 222 6.41 14.06 7.81
N TRP A 223 6.74 14.79 6.74
CA TRP A 223 6.08 16.06 6.42
C TRP A 223 4.71 15.84 5.79
N TRP A 224 4.63 15.11 4.66
CA TRP A 224 3.38 15.02 3.91
C TRP A 224 2.33 14.18 4.66
N ALA A 225 2.71 13.07 5.30
CA ALA A 225 1.78 12.24 6.06
C ALA A 225 1.28 12.98 7.31
N GLY A 226 2.17 13.71 7.99
CA GLY A 226 1.81 14.58 9.11
C GLY A 226 0.84 15.70 8.70
N THR A 227 0.97 16.21 7.47
CA THR A 227 0.11 17.30 6.95
C THR A 227 -1.30 16.83 6.61
N ILE A 228 -1.47 15.62 6.06
CA ILE A 228 -2.80 15.08 5.69
C ILE A 228 -3.48 14.26 6.80
N GLY A 229 -2.72 13.82 7.80
CA GLY A 229 -3.21 13.05 8.95
C GLY A 229 -2.48 11.71 9.08
N ALA A 230 -1.83 11.51 10.22
CA ALA A 230 -0.94 10.38 10.48
C ALA A 230 -1.66 9.08 10.86
N ASP A 231 -2.99 9.07 10.93
CA ASP A 231 -3.80 7.92 11.38
C ASP A 231 -3.83 6.72 10.41
N HIS A 232 -3.04 6.76 9.32
CA HIS A 232 -2.95 5.70 8.31
C HIS A 232 -1.52 5.17 8.22
N GLU A 233 -0.95 4.70 9.33
CA GLU A 233 0.43 4.20 9.39
C GLU A 233 0.63 3.01 8.45
N ALA A 234 -0.43 2.20 8.28
CA ALA A 234 -0.49 1.11 7.32
C ALA A 234 -0.46 1.57 5.84
N ALA A 235 -0.38 2.87 5.56
CA ALA A 235 -0.09 3.39 4.22
C ALA A 235 1.41 3.44 3.91
N LEU A 236 2.27 3.50 4.94
CA LEU A 236 3.72 3.65 4.84
C LEU A 236 4.44 2.31 5.06
N PRO A 237 5.61 2.08 4.44
CA PRO A 237 6.36 3.01 3.58
C PRO A 237 5.85 3.04 2.13
N TYR A 238 6.33 4.02 1.36
CA TYR A 238 6.13 4.09 -0.09
C TYR A 238 6.96 3.02 -0.83
N GLU A 239 6.52 2.60 -2.00
CA GLU A 239 7.16 1.51 -2.75
C GLU A 239 7.89 1.99 -4.01
N ILE A 240 9.07 1.41 -4.25
CA ILE A 240 9.70 1.32 -5.58
C ILE A 240 9.78 -0.15 -5.97
N PHE A 241 9.51 -0.50 -7.22
CA PHE A 241 9.41 -1.87 -7.67
C PHE A 241 10.00 -2.07 -9.06
N ILE A 242 10.30 -3.33 -9.39
CA ILE A 242 10.99 -3.74 -10.61
C ILE A 242 10.12 -4.77 -11.33
N VAL A 243 9.97 -4.58 -12.64
CA VAL A 243 9.27 -5.52 -13.54
C VAL A 243 10.16 -5.74 -14.74
N GLY A 244 10.74 -6.94 -14.87
CA GLY A 244 11.80 -7.17 -15.85
C GLY A 244 12.96 -6.21 -15.60
N GLY A 245 13.40 -5.45 -16.60
CA GLY A 245 14.40 -4.39 -16.43
C GLY A 245 13.85 -3.01 -16.07
N GLU A 246 12.53 -2.86 -15.87
CA GLU A 246 11.92 -1.55 -15.61
C GLU A 246 11.79 -1.28 -14.12
N VAL A 247 12.44 -0.21 -13.64
CA VAL A 247 12.21 0.32 -12.29
C VAL A 247 11.04 1.29 -12.35
N ARG A 248 10.09 1.09 -11.44
CA ARG A 248 8.81 1.78 -11.39
C ARG A 248 8.49 2.22 -9.96
N ALA A 249 7.72 3.28 -9.83
CA ALA A 249 7.01 3.61 -8.60
C ALA A 249 5.66 4.21 -8.99
N PHE A 250 4.64 3.97 -8.17
CA PHE A 250 3.37 4.63 -8.42
C PHE A 250 3.50 6.12 -8.26
N TYR A 251 2.88 6.88 -9.15
CA TYR A 251 2.82 8.33 -9.01
C TYR A 251 2.00 8.71 -7.76
N ALA A 252 2.45 9.68 -6.97
CA ALA A 252 1.88 9.89 -5.64
C ALA A 252 0.42 10.36 -5.63
N ARG A 253 -0.03 11.02 -6.69
CA ARG A 253 -1.45 11.35 -6.86
C ARG A 253 -2.34 10.10 -6.84
N TYR A 254 -1.86 9.00 -7.42
CA TYR A 254 -2.53 7.70 -7.35
C TYR A 254 -2.32 7.05 -5.97
N ARG A 255 -1.06 6.86 -5.55
CA ARG A 255 -0.73 6.01 -4.38
C ARG A 255 -1.17 6.61 -3.04
N ILE A 256 -1.09 7.93 -2.88
CA ILE A 256 -1.58 8.62 -1.68
C ILE A 256 -3.11 8.61 -1.67
N ALA A 257 -3.77 8.94 -2.79
CA ALA A 257 -5.22 8.93 -2.82
C ALA A 257 -5.83 7.53 -2.66
N LEU A 258 -5.15 6.47 -3.13
CA LEU A 258 -5.57 5.10 -2.87
C LEU A 258 -5.43 4.72 -1.38
N ALA A 259 -4.41 5.28 -0.70
CA ALA A 259 -4.23 5.08 0.74
C ALA A 259 -5.13 5.97 1.61
N TRP A 260 -5.60 7.11 1.09
CA TRP A 260 -6.52 8.03 1.77
C TRP A 260 -7.69 8.37 0.83
N PRO A 261 -8.62 7.44 0.56
CA PRO A 261 -9.78 7.72 -0.29
C PRO A 261 -10.69 8.82 0.28
N ALA A 262 -10.67 9.06 1.60
CA ALA A 262 -11.34 10.21 2.21
C ALA A 262 -10.60 11.56 2.02
N LEU A 263 -9.43 11.59 1.37
CA LEU A 263 -8.63 12.80 1.19
C LEU A 263 -9.33 13.77 0.24
N GLY A 264 -9.83 14.88 0.79
CA GLY A 264 -10.45 15.93 -0.01
C GLY A 264 -9.41 16.77 -0.79
N MET A 265 -9.87 17.45 -1.84
CA MET A 265 -9.02 18.32 -2.67
C MET A 265 -8.24 19.35 -1.84
N GLY A 266 -8.90 20.01 -0.89
CA GLY A 266 -8.26 21.01 -0.03
C GLY A 266 -7.12 20.43 0.82
N GLN A 267 -7.25 19.18 1.29
CA GLN A 267 -6.19 18.50 2.03
C GLN A 267 -5.04 18.09 1.10
N PHE A 268 -5.36 17.59 -0.10
CA PHE A 268 -4.36 17.25 -1.12
C PHE A 268 -3.52 18.47 -1.53
N MET A 269 -4.14 19.64 -1.69
CA MET A 269 -3.45 20.87 -2.05
C MET A 269 -2.39 21.29 -1.02
N ARG A 270 -2.55 20.93 0.26
CA ARG A 270 -1.53 21.19 1.30
C ARG A 270 -0.24 20.39 1.08
N ILE A 271 -0.31 19.28 0.35
CA ILE A 271 0.83 18.44 0.00
C ILE A 271 1.11 18.43 -1.50
N MET A 272 0.70 19.47 -2.25
CA MET A 272 0.80 19.49 -3.71
C MET A 272 2.23 19.29 -4.26
N GLN A 273 3.25 19.56 -3.44
CA GLN A 273 4.66 19.35 -3.78
C GLN A 273 5.12 17.89 -3.57
N ALA A 274 4.43 17.12 -2.72
CA ALA A 274 4.81 15.74 -2.39
C ALA A 274 4.90 14.83 -3.62
N PRO A 275 3.95 14.85 -4.59
CA PRO A 275 4.05 13.99 -5.75
C PRO A 275 5.33 14.15 -6.58
N GLU A 276 5.73 15.39 -6.87
CA GLU A 276 6.95 15.63 -7.65
C GLU A 276 8.21 15.32 -6.83
N ALA A 277 8.22 15.66 -5.53
CA ALA A 277 9.36 15.37 -4.67
C ALA A 277 9.60 13.86 -4.47
N ILE A 278 8.52 13.09 -4.28
CA ILE A 278 8.58 11.62 -4.23
C ILE A 278 9.07 11.10 -5.57
N HIS A 279 8.49 11.55 -6.69
CA HIS A 279 8.87 11.09 -8.02
C HIS A 279 10.36 11.35 -8.31
N ALA A 280 10.86 12.56 -8.05
CA ALA A 280 12.27 12.91 -8.22
C ALA A 280 13.19 12.05 -7.33
N THR A 281 12.79 11.79 -6.09
CA THR A 281 13.56 10.91 -5.19
C THR A 281 13.59 9.46 -5.70
N MET A 282 12.47 8.94 -6.20
CA MET A 282 12.41 7.59 -6.77
C MET A 282 13.17 7.49 -8.09
N GLN A 283 13.20 8.53 -8.94
CA GLN A 283 14.02 8.57 -10.15
C GLN A 283 15.51 8.43 -9.84
N ARG A 284 16.01 9.15 -8.81
CA ARG A 284 17.39 9.01 -8.33
C ARG A 284 17.67 7.59 -7.86
N LEU A 285 16.76 6.99 -7.08
CA LEU A 285 16.90 5.59 -6.64
C LEU A 285 16.91 4.61 -7.81
N ALA A 286 16.13 4.87 -8.84
CA ALA A 286 16.07 4.07 -10.05
C ALA A 286 17.35 4.14 -10.90
N GLY A 287 18.30 5.02 -10.57
CA GLY A 287 19.55 5.21 -11.32
C GLY A 287 19.44 6.22 -12.46
N ASN A 288 18.43 7.10 -12.42
CA ASN A 288 18.35 8.26 -13.29
C ASN A 288 19.09 9.44 -12.59
N PRO A 289 20.11 10.05 -13.21
CA PRO A 289 20.90 11.13 -12.61
C PRO A 289 20.08 12.39 -12.27
#